data_AF-A0A645DZU9-F1
#
_entry.id   AF-A0A645DZU9-F1
#
_cell.length_a   1.000
_cell.length_b   1.000
_cell.length_c   1.000
_cell.angle_alpha   90.00
_cell.angle_beta   90.00
_cell.angle_gamma   90.00
#
_symmetry.space_group_name_H-M   'P 1'
#
loop_
_entity.id
_entity.type
_entity.pdbx_description
1 polymer ?
#
loop_
_entity_poly.entity_id
_entity_poly.type
_entity_poly.pdbx_seq_one_letter_code
_entity_poly.pdbx_strand_id
1 'polypeptide(L)'
;MVQYVITSIFYLFDKKGESPKGITLGVIGAGNVGERLATLATKLGFNVLRCDPPLALKMAHDSSLSKIEYYDLDYVLRNSDVVSLHVPLDSSTRDMANDSFFSSLKDGAVLINTSRGEVVDEKALIKAIDNLSGLVVDVWRDEPNINRDILYKADISTPHIAGYSIQGKINASVISINNLGRFFNIDPLSGYTSKHTEPQKLTFMPTADCDPYINLSNLIFSIYDIGEDSKALKESPLLFESLRNGYAYREEYSEEVKNMFDKIIRDEQI
;
A
#
# COMPACT_ATOMS: atom_id res chain seq x y z
N MET A 1 0.02 2.22 5.51
CA MET A 1 -0.01 2.24 4.03
C MET A 1 0.41 0.90 3.44
N VAL A 2 1.60 0.35 3.79
CA VAL A 2 2.02 -0.98 3.31
C VAL A 2 0.96 -2.06 3.54
N GLN A 3 0.44 -2.17 4.77
CA GLN A 3 -0.58 -3.17 5.10
C GLN A 3 -1.89 -2.94 4.36
N TYR A 4 -2.29 -1.68 4.13
CA TYR A 4 -3.45 -1.34 3.30
C TYR A 4 -3.29 -1.89 1.87
N VAL A 5 -2.11 -1.74 1.26
CA VAL A 5 -1.84 -2.27 -0.09
C VAL A 5 -1.87 -3.80 -0.10
N ILE A 6 -1.22 -4.45 0.87
CA ILE A 6 -1.26 -5.92 0.97
C ILE A 6 -2.70 -6.41 1.17
N THR A 7 -3.46 -5.83 2.09
CA THR A 7 -4.88 -6.17 2.29
C THR A 7 -5.69 -5.96 1.01
N SER A 8 -5.43 -4.87 0.27
CA SER A 8 -6.11 -4.61 -1.02
C SER A 8 -5.83 -5.71 -2.04
N ILE A 9 -4.57 -6.16 -2.16
CA ILE A 9 -4.19 -7.24 -3.08
C ILE A 9 -4.93 -8.52 -2.68
N PHE A 10 -4.84 -8.95 -1.42
CA PHE A 10 -5.51 -10.16 -0.95
C PHE A 10 -7.03 -10.08 -1.15
N TYR A 11 -7.65 -8.93 -0.85
CA TYR A 11 -9.08 -8.70 -1.04
C TYR A 11 -9.52 -8.85 -2.51
N LEU A 12 -8.76 -8.28 -3.45
CA LEU A 12 -9.08 -8.35 -4.88
C LEU A 12 -9.00 -9.76 -5.44
N PHE A 13 -7.97 -10.51 -5.05
CA PHE A 13 -7.79 -11.89 -5.50
C PHE A 13 -8.82 -12.83 -4.85
N ASP A 14 -9.08 -12.68 -3.55
CA ASP A 14 -10.10 -13.45 -2.84
C ASP A 14 -11.51 -13.25 -3.43
N LYS A 15 -11.88 -12.00 -3.74
CA LYS A 15 -13.16 -11.65 -4.41
C LYS A 15 -13.34 -12.34 -5.77
N LYS A 16 -12.24 -12.65 -6.46
CA LYS A 16 -12.24 -13.37 -7.74
C LYS A 16 -12.17 -14.90 -7.59
N GLY A 17 -11.97 -15.40 -6.37
CA GLY A 17 -11.66 -16.81 -6.12
C GLY A 17 -10.28 -17.21 -6.65
N GLU A 18 -9.35 -16.25 -6.73
CA GLU A 18 -7.98 -16.44 -7.21
C GLU A 18 -6.98 -16.33 -6.05
N SER A 19 -5.77 -16.86 -6.24
CA SER A 19 -4.68 -16.75 -5.25
C SER A 19 -3.66 -15.71 -5.71
N PRO A 20 -3.18 -14.79 -4.83
CA PRO A 20 -2.12 -13.85 -5.18
C PRO A 20 -0.73 -14.50 -5.16
N LYS A 21 -0.63 -15.83 -5.04
CA LYS A 21 0.64 -16.56 -5.02
C LYS A 21 1.47 -16.33 -6.28
N GLY A 22 2.70 -15.88 -6.11
CA GLY A 22 3.67 -15.74 -7.18
C GLY A 22 3.40 -14.62 -8.18
N ILE A 23 2.45 -13.72 -7.88
CA ILE A 23 2.20 -12.54 -8.72
C ILE A 23 3.42 -11.63 -8.76
N THR A 24 3.49 -10.78 -9.79
CA THR A 24 4.48 -9.72 -9.90
C THR A 24 3.91 -8.38 -9.47
N LEU A 25 4.48 -7.83 -8.39
CA LEU A 25 4.16 -6.49 -7.87
C LEU A 25 5.19 -5.46 -8.37
N GLY A 26 4.72 -4.52 -9.18
CA GLY A 26 5.44 -3.32 -9.58
C GLY A 26 5.27 -2.22 -8.54
N VAL A 27 6.37 -1.81 -7.92
CA VAL A 27 6.43 -0.71 -6.94
C VAL A 27 7.01 0.53 -7.62
N ILE A 28 6.17 1.53 -7.88
CA ILE A 28 6.59 2.81 -8.47
C ILE A 28 6.85 3.82 -7.35
N GLY A 29 8.12 4.16 -7.13
CA GLY A 29 8.62 4.91 -5.99
C GLY A 29 9.04 3.97 -4.84
N ALA A 30 10.35 3.79 -4.66
CA ALA A 30 10.94 2.85 -3.69
C ALA A 30 11.52 3.59 -2.46
N GLY A 31 10.87 4.68 -2.05
CA GLY A 31 11.18 5.39 -0.81
C GLY A 31 10.75 4.63 0.45
N ASN A 32 10.49 5.36 1.54
CA ASN A 32 10.16 4.77 2.85
C ASN A 32 8.98 3.77 2.82
N VAL A 33 7.93 4.07 2.05
CA VAL A 33 6.77 3.17 1.93
C VAL A 33 7.03 2.06 0.90
N GLY A 34 7.49 2.44 -0.28
CA GLY A 34 7.70 1.51 -1.39
C GLY A 34 8.67 0.38 -1.02
N GLU A 35 9.80 0.67 -0.38
CA GLU A 35 10.76 -0.39 -0.01
C GLU A 35 10.22 -1.31 1.10
N ARG A 36 9.45 -0.77 2.05
CA ARG A 36 8.79 -1.59 3.07
C ARG A 36 7.72 -2.50 2.46
N LEU A 37 6.98 -2.00 1.47
CA LEU A 37 6.03 -2.79 0.69
C LEU A 37 6.77 -3.89 -0.08
N ALA A 38 7.84 -3.53 -0.80
CA ALA A 38 8.65 -4.47 -1.55
C ALA A 38 9.20 -5.59 -0.65
N THR A 39 9.75 -5.23 0.51
CA THR A 39 10.27 -6.20 1.50
C THR A 39 9.18 -7.16 1.99
N LEU A 40 8.00 -6.64 2.36
CA LEU A 40 6.90 -7.50 2.83
C LEU A 40 6.34 -8.36 1.70
N ALA A 41 6.18 -7.82 0.50
CA ALA A 41 5.71 -8.55 -0.67
C ALA A 41 6.66 -9.71 -1.05
N THR A 42 7.97 -9.49 -1.01
CA THR A 42 8.95 -10.57 -1.22
C THR A 42 8.83 -11.66 -0.16
N LYS A 43 8.63 -11.30 1.12
CA LYS A 43 8.39 -12.29 2.18
C LYS A 43 7.11 -13.10 1.94
N LEU A 44 6.07 -12.45 1.43
CA LEU A 44 4.81 -13.07 1.03
C LEU A 44 4.92 -13.93 -0.24
N GLY A 45 6.10 -14.06 -0.85
CA GLY A 45 6.32 -14.89 -2.04
C GLY A 45 5.95 -14.21 -3.37
N PHE A 46 5.80 -12.88 -3.39
CA PHE A 46 5.59 -12.13 -4.64
C PHE A 46 6.91 -11.86 -5.33
N ASN A 47 6.88 -11.82 -6.67
CA ASN A 47 7.96 -11.23 -7.46
C ASN A 47 7.84 -9.70 -7.36
N VAL A 48 8.94 -8.98 -7.13
CA VAL A 48 8.88 -7.53 -6.92
C VAL A 48 9.78 -6.79 -7.90
N LEU A 49 9.19 -5.89 -8.68
CA LEU A 49 9.89 -4.98 -9.58
C LEU A 49 9.83 -3.57 -9.01
N ARG A 50 10.98 -2.91 -8.87
CA ARG A 50 11.09 -1.55 -8.33
C ARG A 50 11.37 -0.55 -9.44
N CYS A 51 10.62 0.54 -9.49
CA CYS A 51 10.92 1.68 -10.34
C CYS A 51 11.15 2.93 -9.48
N ASP A 52 12.37 3.42 -9.44
CA ASP A 52 12.73 4.68 -8.78
C ASP A 52 13.97 5.28 -9.45
N PRO A 53 13.80 6.08 -10.52
CA PRO A 53 14.93 6.62 -11.27
C PRO A 53 15.92 7.43 -10.41
N PRO A 54 15.47 8.29 -9.46
CA PRO A 54 16.39 8.97 -8.55
C PRO A 54 17.23 8.02 -7.68
N LEU A 55 16.64 6.98 -7.08
CA LEU A 55 17.39 6.00 -6.29
C LEU A 55 18.29 5.12 -7.15
N ALA A 56 17.84 4.69 -8.33
CA ALA A 56 18.64 3.91 -9.27
C ALA A 56 19.93 4.65 -9.65
N LEU A 57 19.83 5.96 -9.96
CA LEU A 57 20.99 6.81 -10.23
C LEU A 57 21.90 6.93 -9.02
N LYS A 58 21.35 7.14 -7.82
CA LYS A 58 22.13 7.21 -6.59
C LYS A 58 22.89 5.91 -6.31
N MET A 59 22.26 4.76 -6.50
CA MET A 59 22.86 3.45 -6.25
C MET A 59 23.91 3.06 -7.31
N ALA A 60 23.76 3.50 -8.56
CA ALA A 60 24.78 3.30 -9.59
C ALA A 60 26.14 3.94 -9.20
N HIS A 61 26.11 4.97 -8.35
CA HIS A 61 27.30 5.65 -7.85
C HIS A 61 27.82 5.13 -6.49
N ASP A 62 27.11 4.22 -5.83
CA ASP A 62 27.48 3.66 -4.52
C ASP A 62 27.47 2.13 -4.55
N SER A 63 28.65 1.55 -4.80
CA SER A 63 28.85 0.09 -4.89
C SER A 63 28.54 -0.67 -3.60
N SER A 64 28.40 0.00 -2.45
CA SER A 64 27.99 -0.64 -1.19
C SER A 64 26.49 -0.95 -1.13
N LEU A 65 25.70 -0.30 -2.00
CA LEU A 65 24.24 -0.42 -2.08
C LEU A 65 23.75 -1.24 -3.28
N SER A 66 24.66 -1.80 -4.09
CA SER A 66 24.41 -2.36 -5.43
C SER A 66 23.63 -3.68 -5.51
N LYS A 67 22.91 -4.09 -4.45
CA LYS A 67 22.22 -5.38 -4.40
C LYS A 67 20.73 -5.32 -4.76
N ILE A 68 20.16 -4.12 -4.83
CA ILE A 68 18.74 -3.94 -5.18
C ILE A 68 18.67 -3.52 -6.65
N GLU A 69 17.93 -4.29 -7.44
CA GLU A 69 17.69 -3.98 -8.85
C GLU A 69 16.53 -3.00 -9.00
N TYR A 70 16.71 -2.02 -9.89
CA TYR A 70 15.70 -1.06 -10.31
C TYR A 70 15.51 -1.18 -11.81
N TYR A 71 14.26 -1.07 -12.23
CA TYR A 71 13.82 -1.22 -13.60
C TYR A 71 13.24 0.11 -14.08
N ASP A 72 13.30 0.35 -15.39
CA ASP A 72 12.58 1.47 -15.99
C ASP A 72 11.06 1.27 -15.88
N LEU A 73 10.33 2.38 -16.01
CA LEU A 73 8.88 2.39 -15.81
C LEU A 73 8.17 1.44 -16.79
N ASP A 74 8.50 1.48 -18.08
CA ASP A 74 7.82 0.66 -19.10
C ASP A 74 8.02 -0.84 -18.85
N TYR A 75 9.22 -1.25 -18.44
CA TYR A 75 9.48 -2.63 -18.03
C TYR A 75 8.63 -3.04 -16.85
N VAL A 76 8.54 -2.21 -15.80
CA VAL A 76 7.71 -2.54 -14.63
C VAL A 76 6.24 -2.66 -15.02
N LEU A 77 5.70 -1.73 -15.82
CA LEU A 77 4.28 -1.74 -16.21
C LEU A 77 3.91 -2.98 -17.03
N ARG A 78 4.77 -3.40 -17.96
CA ARG A 78 4.51 -4.56 -18.83
C ARG A 78 4.64 -5.92 -18.14
N ASN A 79 5.41 -5.97 -17.05
CA ASN A 79 5.73 -7.22 -16.37
C ASN A 79 5.06 -7.38 -15.01
N SER A 80 4.22 -6.42 -14.59
CA SER A 80 3.53 -6.48 -13.28
C SER A 80 2.06 -6.86 -13.42
N ASP A 81 1.61 -7.79 -12.58
CA ASP A 81 0.20 -8.12 -12.41
C ASP A 81 -0.51 -7.06 -11.54
N VAL A 82 0.23 -6.46 -10.60
CA VAL A 82 -0.22 -5.38 -9.74
C VAL A 82 0.79 -4.24 -9.79
N VAL A 83 0.33 -3.01 -10.03
CA VAL A 83 1.16 -1.80 -9.98
C VAL A 83 0.69 -0.90 -8.84
N SER A 84 1.59 -0.56 -7.92
CA SER A 84 1.30 0.30 -6.77
C SER A 84 2.15 1.57 -6.79
N LEU A 85 1.47 2.71 -6.66
CA LEU A 85 2.08 4.04 -6.73
C LEU A 85 2.41 4.58 -5.33
N HIS A 86 3.67 4.97 -5.13
CA HIS A 86 4.24 5.49 -3.88
C HIS A 86 5.18 6.69 -4.09
N VAL A 87 4.94 7.44 -5.16
CA VAL A 87 5.73 8.63 -5.53
C VAL A 87 5.26 9.88 -4.78
N PRO A 88 6.13 10.88 -4.57
CA PRO A 88 5.68 12.22 -4.16
C PRO A 88 4.88 12.89 -5.29
N LEU A 89 4.20 14.00 -4.99
CA LEU A 89 3.62 14.86 -6.02
C LEU A 89 4.56 16.04 -6.30
N ASP A 90 5.11 16.06 -7.51
CA ASP A 90 5.88 17.16 -8.06
C ASP A 90 5.62 17.30 -9.57
N SER A 91 6.39 18.13 -10.27
CA SER A 91 6.21 18.34 -11.71
C SER A 91 6.51 17.11 -12.57
N SER A 92 7.28 16.15 -12.07
CA SER A 92 7.65 14.94 -12.79
C SER A 92 6.66 13.78 -12.58
N THR A 93 5.91 13.81 -11.48
CA THR A 93 4.96 12.73 -11.12
C THR A 93 3.51 13.12 -11.31
N ARG A 94 3.20 14.42 -11.43
CA ARG A 94 1.86 14.89 -11.80
C ARG A 94 1.46 14.31 -13.15
N ASP A 95 0.27 13.72 -13.20
CA ASP A 95 -0.30 13.08 -14.39
C ASP A 95 0.63 12.01 -15.00
N MET A 96 1.51 11.40 -14.21
CA MET A 96 2.42 10.36 -14.72
C MET A 96 1.66 9.11 -15.16
N ALA A 97 0.56 8.77 -14.47
CA ALA A 97 -0.36 7.73 -14.91
C ALA A 97 -1.38 8.32 -15.89
N ASN A 98 -0.91 8.57 -17.11
CA ASN A 98 -1.66 9.09 -18.26
C ASN A 98 -1.96 7.98 -19.30
N ASP A 99 -2.49 8.36 -20.47
CA ASP A 99 -2.85 7.41 -21.54
C ASP A 99 -1.69 6.46 -21.91
N SER A 100 -0.44 6.96 -21.95
CA SER A 100 0.74 6.12 -22.26
C SER A 100 1.01 5.11 -21.14
N PHE A 101 0.92 5.53 -19.87
CA PHE A 101 1.09 4.64 -18.72
C PHE A 101 0.08 3.50 -18.76
N PHE A 102 -1.21 3.82 -18.96
CA PHE A 102 -2.26 2.81 -19.02
C PHE A 102 -2.11 1.88 -20.22
N SER A 103 -1.62 2.37 -21.36
CA SER A 103 -1.36 1.54 -22.54
C SER A 103 -0.17 0.59 -22.38
N SER A 104 0.77 0.89 -21.47
CA SER A 104 1.92 0.03 -21.16
C SER A 104 1.63 -1.01 -20.09
N LEU A 105 0.50 -0.93 -19.39
CA LEU A 105 0.12 -1.93 -18.40
C LEU A 105 -0.09 -3.28 -19.08
N LYS A 106 0.26 -4.35 -18.36
CA LYS A 106 -0.20 -5.69 -18.71
C LYS A 106 -1.74 -5.71 -18.79
N ASP A 107 -2.29 -6.39 -19.80
CA ASP A 107 -3.74 -6.60 -19.91
C ASP A 107 -4.29 -7.21 -18.63
N GLY A 108 -5.33 -6.59 -18.06
CA GLY A 108 -5.90 -7.03 -16.78
C GLY A 108 -5.01 -6.77 -15.57
N ALA A 109 -4.03 -5.85 -15.62
CA ALA A 109 -3.30 -5.44 -14.43
C ALA A 109 -4.22 -4.81 -13.38
N VAL A 110 -3.80 -4.87 -12.11
CA VAL A 110 -4.39 -4.12 -11.01
C VAL A 110 -3.61 -2.82 -10.81
N LEU A 111 -4.32 -1.70 -10.65
CA LEU A 111 -3.71 -0.43 -10.26
C LEU A 111 -4.09 -0.06 -8.82
N ILE A 112 -3.10 0.33 -8.02
CA ILE A 112 -3.26 0.81 -6.65
C ILE A 112 -2.64 2.19 -6.52
N ASN A 113 -3.45 3.20 -6.18
CA ASN A 113 -2.95 4.52 -5.83
C ASN A 113 -3.23 4.87 -4.37
N THR A 114 -2.16 4.93 -3.57
CA THR A 114 -2.16 5.39 -2.17
C THR A 114 -1.21 6.57 -1.96
N SER A 115 -0.75 7.18 -3.05
CA SER A 115 0.26 8.24 -3.04
C SER A 115 -0.38 9.64 -2.96
N ARG A 116 -0.67 10.24 -4.11
CA ARG A 116 -1.39 11.50 -4.28
C ARG A 116 -2.35 11.38 -5.47
N GLY A 117 -3.49 12.07 -5.41
CA GLY A 117 -4.53 11.96 -6.43
C GLY A 117 -4.06 12.44 -7.80
N GLU A 118 -3.31 13.54 -7.85
CA GLU A 118 -2.86 14.17 -9.08
C GLU A 118 -1.73 13.42 -9.79
N VAL A 119 -1.25 12.31 -9.23
CA VAL A 119 -0.32 11.39 -9.91
C VAL A 119 -1.02 10.65 -11.05
N VAL A 120 -2.34 10.45 -10.94
CA VAL A 120 -3.17 9.75 -11.94
C VAL A 120 -4.01 10.76 -12.71
N ASP A 121 -3.87 10.79 -14.03
CA ASP A 121 -4.80 11.53 -14.89
C ASP A 121 -6.16 10.83 -14.90
N GLU A 122 -7.16 11.47 -14.29
CA GLU A 122 -8.52 10.91 -14.19
C GLU A 122 -9.15 10.64 -15.56
N LYS A 123 -8.85 11.45 -16.58
CA LYS A 123 -9.41 11.24 -17.92
C LYS A 123 -8.83 9.99 -18.56
N ALA A 124 -7.53 9.76 -18.38
CA ALA A 124 -6.88 8.54 -18.86
C ALA A 124 -7.37 7.32 -18.09
N LEU A 125 -7.50 7.44 -16.76
CA LEU A 125 -8.04 6.37 -15.92
C LEU A 125 -9.46 5.98 -16.34
N ILE A 126 -10.37 6.94 -16.56
CA ILE A 126 -11.75 6.64 -16.97
C ILE A 126 -11.81 5.85 -18.29
N LYS A 127 -10.89 6.09 -19.23
CA LYS A 127 -10.81 5.32 -20.48
C LYS A 127 -10.27 3.90 -20.27
N ALA A 128 -9.35 3.73 -19.31
CA ALA A 128 -8.63 2.49 -19.09
C ALA A 128 -9.25 1.58 -18.02
N ILE A 129 -10.10 2.12 -17.15
CA ILE A 129 -10.61 1.45 -15.94
C ILE A 129 -11.30 0.13 -16.23
N ASP A 130 -12.03 0.04 -17.34
CA ASP A 130 -12.76 -1.18 -17.73
C ASP A 130 -11.81 -2.28 -18.29
N ASN A 131 -10.53 -1.95 -18.56
CA ASN A 131 -9.48 -2.90 -18.95
C ASN A 131 -8.64 -3.39 -17.75
N LEU A 132 -8.78 -2.77 -16.58
CA LEU A 132 -8.10 -3.21 -15.36
C LEU A 132 -8.86 -4.39 -14.75
N SER A 133 -8.14 -5.36 -14.19
CA SER A 133 -8.79 -6.41 -13.41
C SER A 133 -9.06 -5.98 -11.97
N GLY A 134 -8.52 -4.85 -11.54
CA GLY A 134 -8.82 -4.26 -10.24
C GLY A 134 -8.30 -2.84 -10.12
N LEU A 135 -9.04 -2.01 -9.39
CA LEU A 135 -8.64 -0.64 -9.09
C LEU A 135 -8.84 -0.32 -7.61
N VAL A 136 -7.77 0.18 -6.99
CA VAL A 136 -7.76 0.62 -5.59
C VAL A 136 -7.35 2.08 -5.53
N VAL A 137 -8.22 2.93 -4.97
CA VAL A 137 -8.01 4.37 -4.85
C VAL A 137 -8.20 4.79 -3.40
N ASP A 138 -7.13 5.28 -2.76
CA ASP A 138 -7.22 5.93 -1.44
C ASP A 138 -7.12 7.46 -1.55
N VAL A 139 -6.56 7.97 -2.64
CA VAL A 139 -6.25 9.40 -2.83
C VAL A 139 -6.89 9.93 -4.11
N TRP A 140 -7.33 11.19 -4.06
CA TRP A 140 -8.19 11.76 -5.11
C TRP A 140 -7.67 13.13 -5.57
N ARG A 141 -7.92 13.50 -6.84
CA ARG A 141 -7.36 14.73 -7.42
C ARG A 141 -7.89 16.00 -6.76
N ASP A 142 -9.19 16.02 -6.43
CA ASP A 142 -9.88 17.17 -5.87
C ASP A 142 -10.49 16.81 -4.51
N GLU A 143 -9.68 16.35 -3.54
CA GLU A 143 -10.19 16.05 -2.20
C GLU A 143 -10.75 17.32 -1.52
N PRO A 144 -11.95 17.28 -0.91
CA PRO A 144 -12.83 16.12 -0.70
C PRO A 144 -13.90 15.89 -1.80
N ASN A 145 -13.93 16.70 -2.85
CA ASN A 145 -14.84 16.61 -4.00
C ASN A 145 -14.41 15.52 -4.99
N ILE A 146 -14.50 14.26 -4.56
CA ILE A 146 -14.02 13.11 -5.33
C ILE A 146 -14.87 12.82 -6.58
N ASN A 147 -14.22 12.31 -7.62
CA ASN A 147 -14.87 11.88 -8.85
C ASN A 147 -15.71 10.62 -8.61
N ARG A 148 -17.04 10.74 -8.74
CA ARG A 148 -17.99 9.66 -8.44
C ARG A 148 -17.93 8.49 -9.43
N ASP A 149 -17.57 8.74 -10.68
CA ASP A 149 -17.47 7.67 -11.67
C ASP A 149 -16.30 6.74 -11.31
N ILE A 150 -15.17 7.30 -10.88
CA ILE A 150 -14.02 6.53 -10.37
C ILE A 150 -14.40 5.83 -9.07
N LEU A 151 -15.06 6.53 -8.13
CA LEU A 151 -15.49 5.97 -6.86
C LEU A 151 -16.31 4.69 -7.01
N TYR A 152 -17.29 4.68 -7.89
CA TYR A 152 -18.19 3.53 -8.02
C TYR A 152 -17.61 2.42 -8.90
N LYS A 153 -16.70 2.74 -9.83
CA LYS A 153 -16.03 1.75 -10.66
C LYS A 153 -14.82 1.08 -9.99
N ALA A 154 -14.14 1.76 -9.07
CA ALA A 154 -13.04 1.17 -8.32
C ALA A 154 -13.55 0.06 -7.38
N ASP A 155 -12.79 -1.02 -7.22
CA ASP A 155 -13.13 -2.10 -6.28
C ASP A 155 -13.03 -1.62 -4.84
N ILE A 156 -11.94 -0.92 -4.53
CA ILE A 156 -11.67 -0.34 -3.21
C ILE A 156 -11.51 1.17 -3.35
N SER A 157 -12.29 1.91 -2.57
CA SER A 157 -12.26 3.37 -2.57
C SER A 157 -12.34 3.92 -1.17
N THR A 158 -11.28 4.55 -0.67
CA THR A 158 -11.23 5.02 0.72
C THR A 158 -10.87 6.50 0.82
N PRO A 159 -11.26 7.18 1.93
CA PRO A 159 -11.12 8.62 2.06
C PRO A 159 -9.74 9.04 2.58
N HIS A 160 -8.67 8.66 1.89
CA HIS A 160 -7.29 9.03 2.22
C HIS A 160 -6.86 8.60 3.64
N ILE A 161 -7.03 7.31 3.91
CA ILE A 161 -6.81 6.64 5.20
C ILE A 161 -5.82 5.47 5.12
N ALA A 162 -5.17 5.23 3.97
CA ALA A 162 -4.18 4.14 3.87
C ALA A 162 -3.06 4.30 4.91
N GLY A 163 -2.74 5.53 5.33
CA GLY A 163 -1.78 5.84 6.39
C GLY A 163 -2.32 5.81 7.83
N TYR A 164 -3.62 5.59 8.05
CA TYR A 164 -4.28 5.83 9.34
C TYR A 164 -4.21 4.62 10.27
N SER A 165 -3.04 4.38 10.83
CA SER A 165 -2.85 3.44 11.95
C SER A 165 -2.56 4.18 13.27
N ILE A 166 -2.87 3.52 14.39
CA ILE A 166 -2.53 4.01 15.74
C ILE A 166 -1.01 4.22 15.83
N GLN A 167 -0.24 3.20 15.46
CA GLN A 167 1.22 3.25 15.48
C GLN A 167 1.76 4.31 14.52
N GLY A 168 1.18 4.48 13.34
CA GLY A 168 1.57 5.52 12.38
C GLY A 168 1.44 6.93 12.95
N LYS A 169 0.31 7.24 13.60
CA LYS A 169 0.07 8.55 14.23
C LYS A 169 0.99 8.80 15.43
N ILE A 170 1.23 7.78 16.25
CA ILE A 170 2.16 7.87 17.39
C ILE A 170 3.59 8.07 16.90
N ASN A 171 4.04 7.28 15.92
CA ASN A 171 5.39 7.36 15.36
C ASN A 171 5.66 8.73 14.71
N ALA A 172 4.70 9.28 13.96
CA ALA A 172 4.83 10.62 13.40
C ALA A 172 4.99 11.71 14.49
N SER A 173 4.25 11.57 15.59
CA SER A 173 4.35 12.48 16.74
C SER A 173 5.72 12.35 17.44
N VAL A 174 6.18 11.12 17.68
CA VAL A 174 7.50 10.82 18.26
C VAL A 174 8.63 11.39 17.39
N ILE A 175 8.58 11.20 16.07
CA ILE A 175 9.57 11.75 15.14
C ILE A 175 9.61 13.28 15.23
N SER A 176 8.44 13.93 15.29
CA SER A 176 8.32 15.38 15.40
C SER A 176 8.93 15.90 16.72
N ILE A 177 8.61 15.24 17.83
CA ILE A 177 9.19 15.54 19.16
C ILE A 177 10.71 15.39 19.13
N ASN A 178 11.20 14.27 18.58
CA ASN A 178 12.64 14.00 18.48
C ASN A 178 13.37 15.03 17.63
N ASN A 179 12.76 15.48 16.53
CA ASN A 179 13.35 16.51 15.66
C ASN A 179 13.40 17.87 16.37
N LEU A 180 12.35 18.26 17.09
CA LEU A 180 12.36 19.48 17.91
C LEU A 180 13.40 19.40 19.03
N GLY A 181 13.49 18.25 19.71
CA GLY A 181 14.49 18.00 20.74
C GLY A 181 15.91 18.19 20.22
N ARG A 182 16.23 17.61 19.06
CA ARG A 182 17.54 17.80 18.41
C ARG A 182 17.78 19.24 17.98
N PHE A 183 16.79 19.90 17.39
CA PHE A 183 16.93 21.27 16.90
C PHE A 183 17.22 22.27 18.03
N PHE A 184 16.53 22.12 19.16
CA PHE A 184 16.68 22.99 20.33
C PHE A 184 17.69 22.48 21.36
N ASN A 185 18.37 21.35 21.10
CA ASN A 185 19.27 20.66 22.03
C ASN A 185 18.62 20.37 23.40
N ILE A 186 17.40 19.82 23.38
CA ILE A 186 16.66 19.40 24.58
C ILE A 186 16.78 17.87 24.71
N ASP A 187 17.80 17.41 25.46
CA ASP A 187 18.16 15.99 25.56
C ASP A 187 17.00 15.03 25.89
N PRO A 188 16.09 15.34 26.83
CA PRO A 188 14.94 14.47 27.10
C PRO A 188 14.01 14.26 25.91
N LEU A 189 13.98 15.19 24.96
CA LEU A 189 13.13 15.12 23.77
C LEU A 189 13.86 14.50 22.58
N SER A 190 15.18 14.60 22.48
CA SER A 190 15.98 14.12 21.33
C SER A 190 15.89 12.61 21.05
N GLY A 191 15.53 11.84 22.08
CA GLY A 191 15.34 10.39 22.06
C GLY A 191 14.07 9.95 22.76
N TYR A 192 13.02 10.78 22.72
CA TYR A 192 11.71 10.44 23.27
C TYR A 192 11.14 9.17 22.61
N THR A 193 10.52 8.33 23.43
CA THR A 193 9.78 7.12 23.02
C THR A 193 8.39 7.12 23.66
N SER A 194 7.43 6.50 22.99
CA SER A 194 6.06 6.32 23.50
C SER A 194 5.85 4.88 23.98
N LYS A 195 5.10 4.69 25.06
CA LYS A 195 4.76 3.36 25.60
C LYS A 195 3.64 2.65 24.82
N HIS A 196 2.96 3.35 23.91
CA HIS A 196 1.78 2.86 23.18
C HIS A 196 2.09 2.51 21.72
N THR A 197 3.29 1.99 21.44
CA THR A 197 3.72 1.70 20.07
C THR A 197 3.51 0.24 19.65
N GLU A 198 3.28 -0.66 20.59
CA GLU A 198 3.10 -2.08 20.27
C GLU A 198 1.66 -2.32 19.81
N PRO A 199 1.46 -2.89 18.62
CA PRO A 199 0.13 -3.29 18.18
C PRO A 199 -0.46 -4.38 19.05
N GLN A 200 -1.79 -4.53 19.00
CA GLN A 200 -2.47 -5.62 19.69
C GLN A 200 -1.97 -6.98 19.23
N LYS A 201 -1.74 -7.86 20.21
CA LYS A 201 -1.43 -9.26 19.94
C LYS A 201 -2.69 -9.96 19.46
N LEU A 202 -2.57 -10.68 18.36
CA LEU A 202 -3.62 -11.50 17.83
C LEU A 202 -3.27 -12.98 18.02
N THR A 203 -4.26 -13.83 18.24
CA THR A 203 -4.12 -15.28 18.10
C THR A 203 -4.89 -15.73 16.88
N PHE A 204 -4.24 -16.50 16.01
CA PHE A 204 -4.85 -17.05 14.81
C PHE A 204 -4.43 -18.51 14.69
N MET A 205 -5.39 -19.38 14.40
CA MET A 205 -5.16 -20.80 14.14
C MET A 205 -5.42 -21.06 12.65
N PRO A 206 -4.37 -21.35 11.86
CA PRO A 206 -4.55 -21.74 10.47
C PRO A 206 -5.40 -23.01 10.38
N THR A 207 -6.20 -23.07 9.32
CA THR A 207 -6.90 -24.31 8.98
C THR A 207 -5.88 -25.28 8.38
N ALA A 208 -5.79 -26.48 8.95
CA ALA A 208 -4.92 -27.55 8.44
C ALA A 208 -5.34 -27.97 7.02
N ASP A 209 -4.37 -28.42 6.22
CA ASP A 209 -4.56 -28.87 4.83
C ASP A 209 -5.20 -27.82 3.89
N CYS A 210 -5.17 -26.55 4.28
CA CYS A 210 -5.68 -25.41 3.50
C CYS A 210 -4.51 -24.70 2.79
N ASP A 211 -4.77 -24.12 1.60
CA ASP A 211 -3.76 -23.32 0.91
C ASP A 211 -3.23 -22.21 1.86
N PRO A 212 -1.90 -22.08 2.03
CA PRO A 212 -1.30 -21.02 2.83
C PRO A 212 -1.85 -19.62 2.54
N TYR A 213 -2.16 -19.30 1.28
CA TYR A 213 -2.70 -18.00 0.89
C TYR A 213 -4.15 -17.79 1.33
N ILE A 214 -4.95 -18.85 1.48
CA ILE A 214 -6.28 -18.75 2.09
C ILE A 214 -6.12 -18.46 3.59
N ASN A 215 -5.19 -19.13 4.27
CA ASN A 215 -4.89 -18.83 5.68
C ASN A 215 -4.37 -17.40 5.87
N LEU A 216 -3.54 -16.89 4.96
CA LEU A 216 -3.10 -15.49 4.96
C LEU A 216 -4.27 -14.53 4.73
N SER A 217 -5.17 -14.78 3.77
CA SER A 217 -6.38 -13.98 3.56
C SER A 217 -7.19 -13.88 4.86
N ASN A 218 -7.50 -15.02 5.48
CA ASN A 218 -8.26 -15.09 6.72
C ASN A 218 -7.62 -14.29 7.85
N LEU A 219 -6.30 -14.42 8.02
CA LEU A 219 -5.55 -13.65 9.02
C LEU A 219 -5.59 -12.15 8.72
N ILE A 220 -5.30 -11.75 7.48
CA ILE A 220 -5.27 -10.34 7.06
C ILE A 220 -6.64 -9.69 7.26
N PHE A 221 -7.72 -10.35 6.85
CA PHE A 221 -9.08 -9.82 6.97
C PHE A 221 -9.57 -9.78 8.42
N SER A 222 -9.07 -10.65 9.29
CA SER A 222 -9.35 -10.57 10.74
C SER A 222 -8.73 -9.32 11.40
N ILE A 223 -7.68 -8.75 10.79
CA ILE A 223 -6.96 -7.56 11.29
C ILE A 223 -7.57 -6.29 10.71
N TYR A 224 -7.87 -6.29 9.41
CA TYR A 224 -8.32 -5.11 8.71
C TYR A 224 -9.36 -5.43 7.63
N ASP A 225 -10.60 -5.01 7.88
CA ASP A 225 -11.68 -5.05 6.90
C ASP A 225 -11.67 -3.78 6.04
N ILE A 226 -10.91 -3.85 4.94
CA ILE A 226 -10.86 -2.77 3.94
C ILE A 226 -12.18 -2.63 3.16
N GLY A 227 -13.02 -3.67 3.16
CA GLY A 227 -14.31 -3.68 2.48
C GLY A 227 -15.29 -2.73 3.15
N GLU A 228 -15.33 -2.72 4.49
CA GLU A 228 -16.17 -1.80 5.26
C GLU A 228 -15.75 -0.34 5.07
N ASP A 229 -14.44 -0.04 5.03
CA ASP A 229 -13.94 1.31 4.73
C ASP A 229 -14.36 1.78 3.32
N SER A 230 -14.24 0.87 2.34
CA SER A 230 -14.65 1.13 0.95
C SER A 230 -16.15 1.38 0.83
N LYS A 231 -16.94 0.54 1.49
CA LYS A 231 -18.40 0.64 1.54
C LYS A 231 -18.85 1.94 2.18
N ALA A 232 -18.28 2.32 3.32
CA ALA A 232 -18.62 3.55 4.02
C ALA A 232 -18.48 4.80 3.13
N LEU A 233 -17.40 4.90 2.36
CA LEU A 233 -17.22 6.02 1.42
C LEU A 233 -18.19 5.94 0.24
N LYS A 234 -18.41 4.76 -0.34
CA LYS A 234 -19.32 4.59 -1.48
C LYS A 234 -20.78 4.91 -1.12
N GLU A 235 -21.22 4.52 0.07
CA GLU A 235 -22.57 4.80 0.57
C GLU A 235 -22.77 6.27 0.93
N SER A 236 -21.72 6.96 1.40
CA SER A 236 -21.80 8.37 1.80
C SER A 236 -20.63 9.22 1.29
N PRO A 237 -20.52 9.48 -0.03
CA PRO A 237 -19.35 10.15 -0.61
C PRO A 237 -19.14 11.59 -0.10
N LEU A 238 -20.25 12.26 0.26
CA LEU A 238 -20.22 13.63 0.80
C LEU A 238 -19.66 13.69 2.23
N LEU A 239 -19.51 12.55 2.92
CA LEU A 239 -18.95 12.46 4.26
C LEU A 239 -17.43 12.21 4.25
N PHE A 240 -16.74 12.41 3.12
CA PHE A 240 -15.29 12.18 2.97
C PHE A 240 -14.47 12.67 4.17
N GLU A 241 -14.60 13.95 4.53
CA GLU A 241 -13.87 14.53 5.67
C GLU A 241 -14.34 13.98 7.02
N SER A 242 -15.64 13.74 7.19
CA SER A 242 -16.17 13.19 8.44
C SER A 242 -15.70 11.76 8.68
N LEU A 243 -15.65 10.93 7.63
CA LEU A 243 -15.12 9.56 7.68
C LEU A 243 -13.63 9.57 8.02
N ARG A 244 -12.87 10.51 7.46
CA ARG A 244 -11.44 10.66 7.75
C ARG A 244 -11.18 11.16 9.18
N ASN A 245 -11.89 12.19 9.62
CA ASN A 245 -11.71 12.81 10.93
C ASN A 245 -12.22 11.91 12.07
N GLY A 246 -13.30 11.16 11.83
CA GLY A 246 -13.88 10.21 12.77
C GLY A 246 -13.31 8.80 12.67
N TYR A 247 -12.25 8.59 11.88
CA TYR A 247 -11.72 7.27 11.59
C TYR A 247 -11.25 6.57 12.86
N ALA A 248 -11.76 5.36 13.11
CA ALA A 248 -11.24 4.47 14.13
C ALA A 248 -9.90 3.92 13.63
N TYR A 249 -8.80 4.50 14.11
CA TYR A 249 -7.46 4.08 13.71
C TYR A 249 -7.26 2.59 13.88
N ARG A 250 -6.82 1.93 12.81
CA ARG A 250 -6.51 0.50 12.86
C ARG A 250 -5.16 0.23 13.52
N GLU A 251 -5.00 -0.99 14.00
CA GLU A 251 -3.73 -1.52 14.49
C GLU A 251 -2.83 -1.96 13.31
N GLU A 252 -1.52 -1.85 13.49
CA GLU A 252 -0.56 -2.46 12.57
C GLU A 252 -0.31 -3.95 12.91
N TYR A 253 0.31 -4.70 12.00
CA TYR A 253 0.78 -6.06 12.31
C TYR A 253 1.78 -6.06 13.47
N SER A 254 1.43 -6.78 14.54
CA SER A 254 2.36 -7.08 15.63
C SER A 254 3.48 -8.01 15.15
N GLU A 255 4.53 -8.18 15.95
CA GLU A 255 5.60 -9.11 15.61
C GLU A 255 5.11 -10.56 15.57
N GLU A 256 4.15 -10.92 16.42
CA GLU A 256 3.49 -12.22 16.39
C GLU A 256 2.76 -12.47 15.06
N VAL A 257 2.04 -11.46 14.54
CA VAL A 257 1.38 -11.57 13.23
C VAL A 257 2.40 -11.79 12.12
N LYS A 258 3.52 -11.06 12.13
CA LYS A 258 4.59 -11.26 11.13
C LYS A 258 5.20 -12.65 11.22
N ASN A 259 5.41 -13.17 12.44
CA ASN A 259 5.89 -14.53 12.64
C ASN A 259 4.88 -15.57 12.15
N MET A 260 3.57 -15.32 12.31
CA MET A 260 2.54 -16.19 11.73
C MET A 260 2.57 -16.18 10.21
N PHE A 261 2.81 -15.02 9.57
CA PHE A 261 2.96 -14.97 8.10
C PHE A 261 4.11 -15.88 7.66
N ASP A 262 5.27 -15.76 8.30
CA ASP A 262 6.45 -16.57 7.99
C ASP A 262 6.17 -18.08 8.17
N LYS A 263 5.46 -18.47 9.24
CA LYS A 263 5.06 -19.87 9.47
C LYS A 263 4.07 -20.39 8.43
N ILE A 264 3.02 -19.62 8.13
CA ILE A 264 1.99 -20.00 7.13
C ILE A 264 2.64 -20.21 5.77
N ILE A 265 3.53 -19.31 5.35
CA ILE A 265 4.17 -19.39 4.03
C ILE A 265 5.12 -20.58 3.92
N ARG A 266 5.79 -20.95 5.02
CA ARG A 266 6.66 -22.11 5.09
C ARG A 266 5.92 -23.44 5.29
N ASP A 267 4.60 -23.39 5.46
CA ASP A 267 3.77 -24.53 5.84
C ASP A 267 4.26 -25.20 7.15
N GLU A 268 4.82 -24.39 8.05
CA GLU A 268 5.22 -24.83 9.39
C GLU A 268 4.01 -24.72 10.31
N GLN A 269 3.65 -25.81 11.01
CA GLN A 269 2.53 -25.81 11.97
C GLN A 269 2.70 -24.70 13.03
N ILE A 270 1.65 -23.90 13.27
CA ILE A 270 1.68 -22.74 14.18
C ILE A 270 1.69 -23.13 15.65
#